data_AF-A0A4S4KDT6-F1
#
_entry.id   AF-A0A4S4KDT6-F1
#
_cell.length_a   1.000
_cell.length_b   1.000
_cell.length_c   1.000
_cell.angle_alpha   90.00
_cell.angle_beta   90.00
_cell.angle_gamma   90.00
#
_symmetry.space_group_name_H-M   'P 1'
#
loop_
_entity.id
_entity.type
_entity.pdbx_description
1 polymer ?
#
loop_
_entity_poly.entity_id
_entity_poly.type
_entity_poly.pdbx_seq_one_letter_code
_entity_poly.pdbx_strand_id
1 'polypeptide(L)'
;MVAKFSYQVTSRKREQDIIEVARNAGVGHLPEVHMWADYWKMSEGVRAIFHARSGVDEDFEDRVFRCIVYTQYFPLRDLFSESCELIPTMVYQMLDCLHDLRYKAKILHRDISANNVMWEKQGDEVVFKLIDFDYATSVDDDGRPASTIASSKHRTGTLPFMAYALVKDMVNRNNPLHEPVIHMLCHDVESLYYLSGYSMTTMPNVEDSVKRAIYRQIVSSWEDGTLHSIACMKGDFINEETIMSMSLPPQSLSLRPWLLRFCGVLEAAQHNRATHRKSGSSKPFDLETMGGILSRDAIVSALKGEKSLKFRKVLWEDVPLEASGSGAPSVKTAEGTTNEGKGKNSARARRAPVRKATTKDTTKDTTKGKEAATKDTTKGKEAATKDTTKGKKTATAKIVTPKKVATAKASQVKNNASKAKLVVATKVLTVQGPTRRGPTTRSMTRKALSAG
;
A
#
# COMPACT_ATOMS: atom_id res chain seq x y z
N MET A 1 13.59 -18.92 13.43
CA MET A 1 13.48 -18.56 12.00
C MET A 1 12.13 -19.01 11.51
N VAL A 2 11.55 -18.33 10.51
CA VAL A 2 10.26 -18.69 9.89
C VAL A 2 10.46 -18.89 8.39
N ALA A 3 9.73 -19.83 7.80
CA ALA A 3 9.70 -20.06 6.36
C ALA A 3 8.28 -19.83 5.80
N LYS A 4 8.13 -18.84 4.93
CA LYS A 4 6.90 -18.57 4.16
C LYS A 4 6.97 -19.35 2.85
N PHE A 5 5.84 -19.92 2.43
CA PHE A 5 5.68 -20.67 1.19
C PHE A 5 4.46 -20.12 0.44
N SER A 6 4.62 -19.70 -0.81
CA SER A 6 3.58 -18.97 -1.56
C SER A 6 3.49 -19.43 -3.03
N TYR A 7 2.30 -19.28 -3.64
CA TYR A 7 2.07 -19.45 -5.08
C TYR A 7 1.75 -18.09 -5.72
N GLN A 8 2.81 -17.30 -5.88
CA GLN A 8 2.74 -15.95 -6.44
C GLN A 8 2.68 -16.02 -7.98
N VAL A 9 1.91 -15.12 -8.60
CA VAL A 9 1.89 -14.99 -10.06
C VAL A 9 3.28 -14.63 -10.59
N THR A 10 3.67 -15.21 -11.73
CA THR A 10 5.02 -15.06 -12.30
C THR A 10 5.33 -13.62 -12.71
N SER A 11 4.29 -12.80 -12.94
CA SER A 11 4.35 -11.36 -13.19
C SER A 11 4.81 -10.53 -11.98
N ARG A 12 4.64 -11.01 -10.74
CA ARG A 12 5.05 -10.28 -9.53
C ARG A 12 6.55 -10.41 -9.28
N LYS A 13 7.19 -9.24 -9.16
CA LYS A 13 8.51 -9.07 -8.52
C LYS A 13 8.54 -9.82 -7.20
N ARG A 14 9.68 -10.44 -6.87
CA ARG A 14 9.79 -11.36 -5.74
C ARG A 14 9.96 -10.56 -4.45
N GLU A 15 9.40 -11.05 -3.35
CA GLU A 15 9.41 -10.35 -2.06
C GLU A 15 10.83 -9.96 -1.62
N GLN A 16 11.78 -10.88 -1.79
CA GLN A 16 13.20 -10.65 -1.50
C GLN A 16 13.83 -9.54 -2.36
N ASP A 17 13.42 -9.36 -3.62
CA ASP A 17 13.95 -8.31 -4.50
C ASP A 17 13.42 -6.90 -4.11
N ILE A 18 12.32 -6.84 -3.37
CA ILE A 18 11.74 -5.62 -2.82
C ILE A 18 12.45 -5.28 -1.50
N ILE A 19 12.57 -6.27 -0.61
CA ILE A 19 13.27 -6.13 0.68
C ILE A 19 14.75 -5.79 0.47
N GLU A 20 15.43 -6.37 -0.52
CA GLU A 20 16.84 -6.08 -0.81
C GLU A 20 17.03 -4.64 -1.33
N VAL A 21 16.17 -4.16 -2.23
CA VAL A 21 16.20 -2.75 -2.69
C VAL A 21 15.97 -1.79 -1.52
N ALA A 22 14.97 -2.04 -0.68
CA ALA A 22 14.70 -1.21 0.49
C ALA A 22 15.87 -1.23 1.50
N ARG A 23 16.46 -2.40 1.78
CA ARG A 23 17.62 -2.53 2.67
C ARG A 23 18.85 -1.79 2.13
N ASN A 24 19.12 -1.91 0.83
CA ASN A 24 20.25 -1.24 0.18
C ASN A 24 20.07 0.29 0.12
N ALA A 25 18.81 0.77 0.11
CA ALA A 25 18.47 2.19 0.24
C ALA A 25 18.52 2.71 1.69
N GLY A 26 18.86 1.88 2.69
CA GLY A 26 18.95 2.30 4.09
C GLY A 26 17.60 2.56 4.76
N VAL A 27 16.59 1.75 4.42
CA VAL A 27 15.27 1.72 5.07
C VAL A 27 15.33 0.87 6.36
N GLY A 28 14.83 1.41 7.47
CA GLY A 28 14.72 0.70 8.76
C GLY A 28 13.58 -0.32 8.82
N HIS A 29 13.46 -1.03 9.95
CA HIS A 29 12.30 -1.88 10.30
C HIS A 29 11.92 -3.00 9.28
N LEU A 30 12.83 -3.40 8.40
CA LEU A 30 12.65 -4.50 7.45
C LEU A 30 12.94 -5.88 8.05
N PRO A 31 12.40 -6.98 7.48
CA PRO A 31 12.74 -8.34 7.86
C PRO A 31 14.16 -8.74 7.44
N GLU A 32 14.81 -9.54 8.29
CA GLU A 32 16.07 -10.20 8.00
C GLU A 32 15.82 -11.50 7.21
N VAL A 33 15.78 -11.39 5.89
CA VAL A 33 15.80 -12.55 4.97
C VAL A 33 17.17 -13.24 5.01
N HIS A 34 17.18 -14.56 5.23
CA HIS A 34 18.37 -15.42 5.26
C HIS A 34 18.55 -16.23 3.98
N MET A 35 17.46 -16.78 3.46
CA MET A 35 17.45 -17.70 2.32
C MET A 35 16.16 -17.54 1.51
N TRP A 36 16.22 -17.80 0.21
CA TRP A 36 15.05 -17.89 -0.66
C TRP A 36 15.29 -18.88 -1.80
N ALA A 37 14.20 -19.43 -2.35
CA ALA A 37 14.22 -20.26 -3.54
C ALA A 37 12.88 -20.18 -4.29
N ASP A 38 12.95 -20.01 -5.61
CA ASP A 38 11.84 -20.27 -6.53
C ASP A 38 11.97 -21.73 -7.01
N TYR A 39 10.86 -22.47 -7.04
CA TYR A 39 10.80 -23.89 -7.42
C TYR A 39 10.07 -24.03 -8.78
N TRP A 40 9.08 -24.93 -8.86
CA TRP A 40 8.25 -25.18 -10.04
C TRP A 40 7.12 -24.15 -10.19
N LYS A 41 6.58 -24.04 -11.41
CA LYS A 41 5.32 -23.35 -11.70
C LYS A 41 4.10 -24.27 -11.58
N MET A 42 2.91 -23.70 -11.63
CA MET A 42 1.64 -24.46 -11.69
C MET A 42 1.43 -25.08 -13.08
N SER A 43 1.89 -24.40 -14.13
CA SER A 43 1.97 -24.95 -15.50
C SER A 43 2.92 -26.15 -15.66
N GLU A 44 3.77 -26.46 -14.67
CA GLU A 44 4.85 -27.43 -14.81
C GLU A 44 4.54 -28.82 -14.19
N GLY A 45 4.93 -29.88 -14.91
CA GLY A 45 4.79 -31.27 -14.46
C GLY A 45 3.34 -31.71 -14.26
N VAL A 46 3.09 -32.57 -13.26
CA VAL A 46 1.74 -33.13 -12.98
C VAL A 46 0.70 -32.07 -12.58
N ARG A 47 1.14 -30.84 -12.24
CA ARG A 47 0.25 -29.72 -11.89
C ARG A 47 -0.39 -29.08 -13.13
N ALA A 48 0.20 -29.25 -14.31
CA ALA A 48 -0.36 -28.83 -15.60
C ALA A 48 -1.80 -29.32 -15.83
N ILE A 49 -2.21 -30.42 -15.19
CA ILE A 49 -3.57 -30.98 -15.23
C ILE A 49 -4.62 -29.97 -14.76
N PHE A 50 -4.29 -29.05 -13.84
CA PHE A 50 -5.21 -27.98 -13.41
C PHE A 50 -5.46 -26.93 -14.50
N HIS A 51 -4.51 -26.73 -15.42
CA HIS A 51 -4.68 -25.85 -16.59
C HIS A 51 -5.38 -26.61 -17.72
N ALA A 52 -4.90 -27.81 -18.06
CA ALA A 52 -5.43 -28.62 -19.16
C ALA A 52 -6.91 -29.02 -19.00
N ARG A 53 -7.47 -29.02 -17.78
CA ARG A 53 -8.89 -29.30 -17.52
C ARG A 53 -9.81 -28.09 -17.53
N SER A 54 -9.26 -26.87 -17.52
CA SER A 54 -10.04 -25.63 -17.36
C SER A 54 -10.31 -24.91 -18.69
N GLY A 55 -9.72 -25.40 -19.78
CA GLY A 55 -9.53 -24.62 -21.00
C GLY A 55 -8.35 -23.64 -20.87
N VAL A 56 -7.95 -23.04 -21.98
CA VAL A 56 -7.02 -21.89 -21.95
C VAL A 56 -7.85 -20.66 -21.64
N ASP A 57 -7.99 -20.36 -20.35
CA ASP A 57 -8.49 -19.07 -19.88
C ASP A 57 -7.45 -18.00 -20.21
N GLU A 58 -7.77 -17.08 -21.12
CA GLU A 58 -6.86 -16.02 -21.58
C GLU A 58 -6.50 -15.03 -20.46
N ASP A 59 -7.31 -14.99 -19.38
CA ASP A 59 -7.07 -14.21 -18.17
C ASP A 59 -6.16 -14.90 -17.15
N PHE A 60 -5.67 -16.12 -17.43
CA PHE A 60 -4.92 -16.91 -16.45
C PHE A 60 -3.43 -16.55 -16.34
N GLU A 61 -3.05 -15.90 -15.24
CA GLU A 61 -1.65 -15.69 -14.84
C GLU A 61 -1.06 -16.93 -14.12
N ASP A 62 -0.05 -17.57 -14.74
CA ASP A 62 0.72 -18.68 -14.17
C ASP A 62 1.46 -18.28 -12.86
N ARG A 63 1.71 -19.27 -12.00
CA ARG A 63 2.17 -19.08 -10.62
C ARG A 63 3.37 -19.95 -10.30
N VAL A 64 4.40 -19.34 -9.73
CA VAL A 64 5.61 -20.01 -9.25
C VAL A 64 5.49 -20.29 -7.75
N PHE A 65 5.93 -21.49 -7.33
CA PHE A 65 6.10 -21.80 -5.91
C PHE A 65 7.38 -21.15 -5.38
N ARG A 66 7.24 -20.22 -4.44
CA ARG A 66 8.38 -19.54 -3.80
C ARG A 66 8.47 -19.91 -2.32
N CYS A 67 9.69 -20.01 -1.82
CA CYS A 67 9.98 -20.05 -0.39
C CYS A 67 10.92 -18.89 -0.03
N ILE A 68 10.64 -18.24 1.10
CA ILE A 68 11.50 -17.22 1.71
C ILE A 68 11.61 -17.51 3.22
N VAL A 69 12.84 -17.43 3.75
CA VAL A 69 13.19 -17.73 5.14
C VAL A 69 13.72 -16.48 5.81
N TYR A 70 13.12 -16.10 6.94
CA TYR A 70 13.44 -14.87 7.67
C TYR A 70 13.65 -15.12 9.18
N THR A 71 14.27 -14.15 9.86
CA THR A 71 14.30 -14.10 11.33
C THR A 71 12.88 -14.14 11.89
N GLN A 72 12.74 -14.74 13.08
CA GLN A 72 11.44 -14.98 13.66
C GLN A 72 11.00 -13.77 14.49
N TYR A 73 9.90 -13.17 14.05
CA TYR A 73 9.23 -12.08 14.75
C TYR A 73 7.97 -12.58 15.44
N PHE A 74 7.48 -11.82 16.41
CA PHE A 74 6.32 -12.14 17.23
C PHE A 74 5.10 -11.28 16.86
N PRO A 75 3.87 -11.82 16.90
CA PRO A 75 2.65 -11.05 16.61
C PRO A 75 2.46 -9.87 17.57
N LEU A 76 1.89 -8.76 17.07
CA LEU A 76 1.51 -7.60 17.91
C LEU A 76 0.60 -7.98 19.08
N ARG A 77 -0.32 -8.93 18.85
CA ARG A 77 -1.28 -9.38 19.87
C ARG A 77 -0.59 -9.90 21.13
N ASP A 78 0.55 -10.55 20.98
CA ASP A 78 1.27 -11.20 22.08
C ASP A 78 2.06 -10.18 22.92
N LEU A 79 2.24 -8.95 22.40
CA LEU A 79 2.82 -7.82 23.13
C LEU A 79 1.73 -6.92 23.71
N PHE A 80 0.78 -6.49 22.88
CA PHE A 80 -0.27 -5.53 23.27
C PHE A 80 -1.38 -6.14 24.14
N SER A 81 -1.33 -7.45 24.42
CA SER A 81 -2.08 -8.08 25.51
C SER A 81 -1.64 -7.60 26.89
N GLU A 82 -0.36 -7.21 27.03
CA GLU A 82 0.28 -6.80 28.29
C GLU A 82 0.75 -5.33 28.22
N SER A 83 1.45 -4.95 27.14
CA SER A 83 2.09 -3.65 26.95
C SER A 83 1.48 -2.84 25.79
N CYS A 84 0.22 -2.43 25.93
CA CYS A 84 -0.47 -1.64 24.90
C CYS A 84 0.05 -0.20 24.77
N GLU A 85 0.75 0.34 25.79
CA GLU A 85 1.45 1.63 25.78
C GLU A 85 2.57 1.72 24.73
N LEU A 86 2.95 0.60 24.11
CA LEU A 86 3.90 0.54 22.99
C LEU A 86 3.23 0.75 21.61
N ILE A 87 1.90 0.90 21.52
CA ILE A 87 1.19 1.20 20.26
C ILE A 87 1.68 2.53 19.62
N PRO A 88 1.89 3.63 20.35
CA PRO A 88 2.56 4.81 19.80
C PRO A 88 3.95 4.53 19.25
N THR A 89 4.78 3.73 19.95
CA THR A 89 6.14 3.35 19.51
C THR A 89 6.11 2.57 18.21
N MET A 90 5.17 1.62 18.06
CA MET A 90 4.90 0.94 16.80
C MET A 90 4.57 1.93 15.68
N VAL A 91 3.64 2.87 15.92
CA VAL A 91 3.26 3.85 14.90
C VAL A 91 4.43 4.75 14.50
N TYR A 92 5.27 5.21 15.44
CA TYR A 92 6.44 6.01 15.09
C TYR A 92 7.46 5.22 14.24
N GLN A 93 7.81 4.00 14.65
CA GLN A 93 8.73 3.14 13.88
C GLN A 93 8.16 2.76 12.49
N MET A 94 6.85 2.56 12.38
CA MET A 94 6.19 2.28 11.09
C MET A 94 6.05 3.53 10.20
N LEU A 95 5.86 4.73 10.77
CA LEU A 95 5.89 5.99 10.01
C LEU A 95 7.29 6.26 9.43
N ASP A 96 8.35 6.01 10.20
CA ASP A 96 9.73 6.09 9.71
C ASP A 96 10.00 5.06 8.60
N CYS A 97 9.55 3.82 8.79
CA CYS A 97 9.64 2.75 7.78
C CYS A 97 8.91 3.12 6.47
N LEU A 98 7.67 3.60 6.55
CA LEU A 98 6.84 3.97 5.40
C LEU A 98 7.40 5.18 4.65
N HIS A 99 7.85 6.21 5.39
CA HIS A 99 8.53 7.37 4.83
C HIS A 99 9.78 6.95 4.03
N ASP A 100 10.62 6.09 4.63
CA ASP A 100 11.87 5.67 4.01
C ASP A 100 11.64 4.72 2.83
N LEU A 101 10.66 3.81 2.90
CA LEU A 101 10.23 3.00 1.75
C LEU A 101 9.87 3.90 0.57
N ARG A 102 9.05 4.93 0.80
CA ARG A 102 8.60 5.85 -0.25
C ARG A 102 9.75 6.72 -0.80
N TYR A 103 10.48 7.42 0.06
CA TYR A 103 11.41 8.46 -0.40
C TYR A 103 12.84 7.97 -0.66
N LYS A 104 13.35 6.96 0.07
CA LYS A 104 14.67 6.36 -0.19
C LYS A 104 14.60 5.24 -1.21
N ALA A 105 13.60 4.36 -1.12
CA ALA A 105 13.54 3.12 -1.90
C ALA A 105 12.51 3.12 -3.04
N LYS A 106 11.69 4.18 -3.17
CA LYS A 106 10.60 4.30 -4.16
C LYS A 106 9.62 3.12 -4.14
N ILE A 107 9.18 2.71 -2.95
CA ILE A 107 8.27 1.58 -2.69
C ILE A 107 7.07 2.05 -1.85
N LEU A 108 5.87 1.53 -2.15
CA LEU A 108 4.70 1.55 -1.26
C LEU A 108 4.38 0.13 -0.78
N HIS A 109 3.92 -0.05 0.46
CA HIS A 109 3.67 -1.38 1.03
C HIS A 109 2.32 -1.96 0.62
N ARG A 110 1.27 -1.11 0.65
CA ARG A 110 -0.10 -1.43 0.18
C ARG A 110 -0.90 -2.47 0.95
N ASP A 111 -0.35 -3.06 2.00
CA ASP A 111 -1.08 -3.93 2.95
C ASP A 111 -0.52 -3.79 4.37
N ILE A 112 -0.76 -2.65 5.03
CA ILE A 112 -0.46 -2.46 6.45
C ILE A 112 -1.57 -3.12 7.26
N SER A 113 -1.23 -4.10 8.11
CA SER A 113 -2.20 -4.92 8.84
C SER A 113 -1.62 -5.47 10.15
N ALA A 114 -2.49 -5.96 11.04
CA ALA A 114 -2.10 -6.57 12.31
C ALA A 114 -1.32 -7.90 12.18
N ASN A 115 -1.26 -8.49 10.97
CA ASN A 115 -0.44 -9.66 10.67
C ASN A 115 0.90 -9.29 10.03
N ASN A 116 0.95 -8.14 9.34
CA ASN A 116 2.08 -7.70 8.53
C ASN A 116 3.03 -6.77 9.31
N VAL A 117 2.58 -6.22 10.45
CA VAL A 117 3.48 -5.64 11.46
C VAL A 117 3.72 -6.68 12.56
N MET A 118 4.98 -6.90 12.92
CA MET A 118 5.42 -7.82 13.98
C MET A 118 6.49 -7.14 14.86
N TRP A 119 6.96 -7.80 15.92
CA TRP A 119 7.99 -7.26 16.82
C TRP A 119 9.10 -8.26 17.17
N GLU A 120 10.22 -7.75 17.66
CA GLU A 120 11.28 -8.50 18.36
C GLU A 120 11.86 -7.66 19.51
N LYS A 121 12.52 -8.32 20.47
CA LYS A 121 13.30 -7.64 21.51
C LYS A 121 14.77 -7.59 21.10
N GLN A 122 15.31 -6.40 20.84
CA GLN A 122 16.72 -6.17 20.56
C GLN A 122 17.43 -5.70 21.85
N GLY A 123 18.03 -6.65 22.57
CA GLY A 123 18.57 -6.39 23.91
C GLY A 123 17.43 -6.13 24.89
N ASP A 124 17.19 -4.86 25.23
CA ASP A 124 16.06 -4.41 26.05
C ASP A 124 15.03 -3.53 25.28
N GLU A 125 15.33 -3.15 24.03
CA GLU A 125 14.40 -2.38 23.21
C GLU A 125 13.40 -3.29 22.47
N VAL A 126 12.14 -2.85 22.35
CA VAL A 126 11.13 -3.49 21.49
C VAL A 126 11.16 -2.82 20.11
N VAL A 127 11.51 -3.60 19.08
CA VAL A 127 11.64 -3.13 17.70
C VAL A 127 10.59 -3.79 16.82
N PHE A 128 9.76 -2.97 16.21
CA PHE A 128 8.73 -3.38 15.27
C PHE A 128 9.30 -3.57 13.86
N LYS A 129 8.70 -4.50 13.09
CA LYS A 129 9.08 -4.84 11.72
C LYS A 129 7.85 -4.87 10.82
N LEU A 130 8.00 -4.34 9.61
CA LEU A 130 7.01 -4.45 8.54
C LEU A 130 7.40 -5.59 7.60
N ILE A 131 6.52 -6.57 7.43
CA ILE A 131 6.72 -7.79 6.64
C ILE A 131 5.59 -8.00 5.61
N ASP A 132 5.75 -9.01 4.75
CA ASP A 132 4.81 -9.39 3.69
C ASP A 132 4.68 -8.36 2.55
N PHE A 133 5.77 -8.20 1.80
CA PHE A 133 5.84 -7.30 0.64
C PHE A 133 5.17 -7.88 -0.63
N ASP A 134 4.33 -8.93 -0.53
CA ASP A 134 3.68 -9.60 -1.69
C ASP A 134 2.75 -8.67 -2.49
N TYR A 135 2.32 -7.55 -1.89
CA TYR A 135 1.49 -6.51 -2.50
C TYR A 135 2.22 -5.18 -2.76
N ALA A 136 3.48 -5.07 -2.35
CA ALA A 136 4.25 -3.86 -2.50
C ALA A 136 4.54 -3.53 -3.96
N THR A 137 4.70 -2.24 -4.27
CA THR A 137 4.95 -1.77 -5.65
C THR A 137 6.03 -0.70 -5.68
N SER A 138 6.79 -0.66 -6.77
CA SER A 138 7.69 0.45 -7.06
C SER A 138 6.91 1.62 -7.65
N VAL A 139 7.32 2.84 -7.28
CA VAL A 139 6.71 4.11 -7.71
C VAL A 139 7.73 5.02 -8.39
N ASP A 140 7.25 6.06 -9.06
CA ASP A 140 8.06 7.17 -9.58
C ASP A 140 8.33 8.25 -8.51
N ASP A 141 8.90 9.38 -8.92
CA ASP A 141 9.14 10.52 -8.04
C ASP A 141 7.84 11.16 -7.52
N ASP A 142 6.77 11.18 -8.32
CA ASP A 142 5.41 11.65 -7.96
C ASP A 142 4.64 10.67 -7.04
N GLY A 143 5.18 9.48 -6.78
CA GLY A 143 4.57 8.47 -5.93
C GLY A 143 3.54 7.58 -6.64
N ARG A 144 3.49 7.63 -7.97
CA ARG A 144 2.56 6.84 -8.80
C ARG A 144 3.18 5.47 -9.12
N PRO A 145 2.42 4.37 -9.14
CA PRO A 145 2.94 3.04 -9.48
C PRO A 145 3.57 3.01 -10.87
N ALA A 146 4.82 2.53 -10.95
CA ALA A 146 5.59 2.43 -12.20
C ALA A 146 5.00 1.43 -13.22
N SER A 147 3.93 0.72 -12.86
CA SER A 147 3.10 -0.07 -13.76
C SER A 147 1.62 0.11 -13.42
N THR A 148 0.89 0.78 -14.31
CA THR A 148 -0.58 0.81 -14.35
C THR A 148 -1.18 -0.53 -14.79
N ILE A 149 -0.35 -1.45 -15.29
CA ILE A 149 -0.72 -2.79 -15.77
C ILE A 149 -0.84 -3.79 -14.60
N ALA A 150 -0.48 -3.38 -13.37
CA ALA A 150 -0.88 -4.08 -12.14
C ALA A 150 -2.41 -4.01 -11.99
N SER A 151 -3.10 -4.95 -12.64
CA SER A 151 -4.49 -4.78 -13.08
C SER A 151 -5.48 -4.47 -11.95
N SER A 152 -6.58 -3.80 -12.30
CA SER A 152 -7.69 -3.51 -11.38
C SER A 152 -8.33 -4.76 -10.73
N LYS A 153 -8.02 -5.96 -11.26
CA LYS A 153 -8.33 -7.27 -10.67
C LYS A 153 -7.52 -7.58 -9.40
N HIS A 154 -6.51 -6.77 -9.09
CA HIS A 154 -5.59 -6.90 -7.96
C HIS A 154 -5.52 -5.60 -7.13
N ARG A 155 -6.68 -5.11 -6.68
CA ARG A 155 -6.72 -4.18 -5.54
C ARG A 155 -6.34 -4.93 -4.26
N THR A 156 -5.43 -4.35 -3.49
CA THR A 156 -4.65 -5.01 -2.44
C THR A 156 -4.96 -4.43 -1.08
N GLY A 157 -4.82 -5.24 -0.03
CA GLY A 157 -4.95 -4.79 1.36
C GLY A 157 -5.97 -5.59 2.15
N THR A 158 -5.66 -5.81 3.42
CA THR A 158 -6.51 -6.46 4.41
C THR A 158 -7.68 -5.54 4.75
N LEU A 159 -8.92 -5.91 4.38
CA LEU A 159 -10.11 -5.02 4.37
C LEU A 159 -10.33 -4.16 5.64
N PRO A 160 -10.20 -4.68 6.88
CA PRO A 160 -10.31 -3.88 8.10
C PRO A 160 -9.34 -2.70 8.17
N PHE A 161 -8.16 -2.83 7.59
CA PHE A 161 -7.10 -1.80 7.63
C PHE A 161 -7.09 -0.93 6.37
N MET A 162 -7.52 -1.45 5.21
CA MET A 162 -7.57 -0.72 3.94
C MET A 162 -8.17 0.69 4.06
N ALA A 163 -7.52 1.69 3.46
CA ALA A 163 -7.96 3.09 3.49
C ALA A 163 -9.37 3.30 2.89
N TYR A 164 -10.17 4.18 3.50
CA TYR A 164 -11.52 4.59 3.13
C TYR A 164 -11.70 4.90 1.65
N ALA A 165 -10.75 5.64 1.06
CA ALA A 165 -10.79 5.99 -0.36
C ALA A 165 -10.71 4.75 -1.28
N LEU A 166 -9.88 3.76 -0.90
CA LEU A 166 -9.73 2.49 -1.64
C LEU A 166 -10.95 1.58 -1.45
N VAL A 167 -11.54 1.54 -0.26
CA VAL A 167 -12.80 0.81 -0.02
C VAL A 167 -13.95 1.42 -0.83
N LYS A 168 -14.10 2.75 -0.85
CA LYS A 168 -15.09 3.44 -1.71
C LYS A 168 -14.84 3.20 -3.19
N ASP A 169 -13.58 3.17 -3.63
CA ASP A 169 -13.22 2.80 -5.00
C ASP A 169 -13.62 1.35 -5.33
N MET A 170 -13.51 0.41 -4.38
CA MET A 170 -14.01 -0.95 -4.55
C MET A 170 -15.55 -1.04 -4.60
N VAL A 171 -16.28 -0.20 -3.85
CA VAL A 171 -17.76 -0.08 -3.97
C VAL A 171 -18.15 0.44 -5.36
N ASN A 172 -17.48 1.49 -5.83
CA ASN A 172 -17.82 2.17 -7.07
C ASN A 172 -17.26 1.52 -8.35
N ARG A 173 -16.48 0.44 -8.25
CA ARG A 173 -15.71 -0.17 -9.35
C ARG A 173 -16.48 -0.50 -10.64
N ASN A 174 -17.81 -0.62 -10.56
CA ASN A 174 -18.69 -0.93 -11.70
C ASN A 174 -19.29 0.33 -12.36
N ASN A 175 -19.06 1.53 -11.81
CA ASN A 175 -19.56 2.79 -12.32
C ASN A 175 -18.59 3.33 -13.41
N PRO A 176 -19.01 3.47 -14.68
CA PRO A 176 -18.13 3.95 -15.75
C PRO A 176 -17.72 5.42 -15.61
N LEU A 177 -18.34 6.18 -14.71
CA LEU A 177 -18.00 7.58 -14.39
C LEU A 177 -17.07 7.72 -13.17
N HIS A 178 -16.65 6.61 -12.55
CA HIS A 178 -15.82 6.61 -11.35
C HIS A 178 -14.33 6.38 -11.70
N GLU A 179 -13.50 7.37 -11.41
CA GLU A 179 -12.05 7.29 -11.61
C GLU A 179 -11.38 6.41 -10.53
N PRO A 180 -10.54 5.42 -10.91
CA PRO A 180 -9.81 4.58 -9.96
C PRO A 180 -8.90 5.38 -9.00
N VAL A 181 -8.88 4.99 -7.73
CA VAL A 181 -8.00 5.62 -6.73
C VAL A 181 -6.61 4.99 -6.82
N ILE A 182 -5.61 5.82 -7.10
CA ILE A 182 -4.20 5.43 -7.08
C ILE A 182 -3.75 5.30 -5.61
N HIS A 183 -3.13 4.16 -5.27
CA HIS A 183 -2.52 3.96 -3.95
C HIS A 183 -1.27 4.85 -3.81
N MET A 184 -1.13 5.51 -2.67
CA MET A 184 -0.09 6.52 -2.36
C MET A 184 0.26 6.42 -0.87
N LEU A 185 1.33 7.08 -0.40
CA LEU A 185 1.79 7.00 1.00
C LEU A 185 0.70 7.32 2.03
N CYS A 186 -0.16 8.31 1.77
CA CYS A 186 -1.32 8.65 2.61
C CYS A 186 -2.23 7.46 2.92
N HIS A 187 -2.40 6.51 2.00
CA HIS A 187 -3.26 5.35 2.20
C HIS A 187 -2.59 4.27 3.09
N ASP A 188 -1.27 4.15 3.07
CA ASP A 188 -0.53 3.29 4.01
C ASP A 188 -0.51 3.92 5.42
N VAL A 189 -0.43 5.25 5.52
CA VAL A 189 -0.58 6.02 6.78
C VAL A 189 -2.00 5.88 7.37
N GLU A 190 -3.04 5.99 6.55
CA GLU A 190 -4.43 5.80 6.99
C GLU A 190 -4.68 4.35 7.45
N SER A 191 -4.03 3.37 6.80
CA SER A 191 -4.07 1.97 7.22
C SER A 191 -3.36 1.74 8.58
N LEU A 192 -2.29 2.49 8.86
CA LEU A 192 -1.60 2.49 10.15
C LEU A 192 -2.46 3.12 11.28
N TYR A 193 -3.29 4.12 10.96
CA TYR A 193 -4.29 4.65 11.90
C TYR A 193 -5.33 3.58 12.28
N TYR A 194 -5.95 2.92 11.30
CA TYR A 194 -6.90 1.84 11.57
C TYR A 194 -6.25 0.69 12.34
N LEU A 195 -4.97 0.36 12.05
CA LEU A 195 -4.20 -0.61 12.83
C LEU A 195 -4.04 -0.19 14.29
N SER A 196 -3.80 1.09 14.59
CA SER A 196 -3.66 1.57 15.96
C SER A 196 -4.98 1.45 16.76
N GLY A 197 -6.11 1.88 16.19
CA GLY A 197 -7.44 1.75 16.81
C GLY A 197 -7.88 0.29 17.00
N TYR A 198 -7.60 -0.56 16.00
CA TYR A 198 -7.81 -2.01 16.09
C TYR A 198 -6.96 -2.65 17.18
N SER A 199 -5.69 -2.24 17.30
CA SER A 199 -4.77 -2.75 18.33
C SER A 199 -5.25 -2.39 19.73
N MET A 200 -5.64 -1.12 19.95
CA MET A 200 -6.19 -0.64 21.22
C MET A 200 -7.46 -1.39 21.64
N THR A 201 -8.34 -1.74 20.69
CA THR A 201 -9.64 -2.37 20.98
C THR A 201 -9.59 -3.90 21.10
N THR A 202 -8.75 -4.59 20.31
CA THR A 202 -8.79 -6.05 20.20
C THR A 202 -7.71 -6.79 20.97
N MET A 203 -6.53 -6.19 21.17
CA MET A 203 -5.34 -6.91 21.66
C MET A 203 -5.23 -6.99 23.19
N PRO A 204 -5.54 -5.94 23.98
CA PRO A 204 -5.49 -6.00 25.44
C PRO A 204 -6.20 -7.21 26.06
N ASN A 205 -5.60 -7.75 27.12
CA ASN A 205 -6.18 -8.87 27.86
C ASN A 205 -7.29 -8.35 28.79
N VAL A 206 -8.54 -8.61 28.43
CA VAL A 206 -9.74 -8.24 29.19
C VAL A 206 -10.70 -9.41 29.24
N GLU A 207 -11.63 -9.35 30.20
CA GLU A 207 -12.64 -10.40 30.39
C GLU A 207 -13.45 -10.64 29.12
N ASP A 208 -13.79 -11.92 28.91
CA ASP A 208 -14.26 -12.45 27.64
C ASP A 208 -15.64 -11.88 27.24
N SER A 209 -16.47 -11.47 28.21
CA SER A 209 -17.71 -10.72 27.97
C SER A 209 -17.45 -9.31 27.42
N VAL A 210 -16.57 -8.55 28.07
CA VAL A 210 -16.13 -7.21 27.67
C VAL A 210 -15.51 -7.24 26.28
N LYS A 211 -14.64 -8.22 26.02
CA LYS A 211 -13.99 -8.41 24.71
C LYS A 211 -15.03 -8.62 23.59
N ARG A 212 -16.05 -9.45 23.84
CA ARG A 212 -17.17 -9.66 22.90
C ARG A 212 -18.03 -8.40 22.69
N ALA A 213 -18.24 -7.59 23.73
CA ALA A 213 -19.00 -6.35 23.61
C ALA A 213 -18.26 -5.32 22.73
N ILE A 214 -16.97 -5.07 23.01
CA ILE A 214 -16.12 -4.15 22.25
C ILE A 214 -15.98 -4.60 20.79
N TYR A 215 -15.74 -5.89 20.55
CA TYR A 215 -15.67 -6.44 19.19
C TYR A 215 -16.96 -6.21 18.40
N ARG A 216 -18.13 -6.45 19.00
CA ARG A 216 -19.44 -6.24 18.35
C ARG A 216 -19.78 -4.77 18.11
N GLN A 217 -19.29 -3.86 18.95
CA GLN A 217 -19.54 -2.43 18.81
C GLN A 217 -18.69 -1.80 17.70
N ILE A 218 -17.42 -2.21 17.58
CA ILE A 218 -16.41 -1.49 16.76
C ILE A 218 -15.93 -2.34 15.57
N VAL A 219 -15.67 -3.64 15.78
CA VAL A 219 -14.78 -4.42 14.92
C VAL A 219 -15.53 -5.33 13.94
N SER A 220 -16.64 -5.96 14.34
CA SER A 220 -17.41 -6.85 13.46
C SER A 220 -17.90 -6.14 12.19
N SER A 221 -18.21 -4.85 12.27
CA SER A 221 -18.62 -4.05 11.12
C SER A 221 -17.47 -3.67 10.17
N TRP A 222 -16.21 -3.84 10.60
CA TRP A 222 -15.00 -3.67 9.78
C TRP A 222 -14.53 -4.99 9.15
N GLU A 223 -14.70 -6.12 9.84
CA GLU A 223 -14.29 -7.45 9.35
C GLU A 223 -15.37 -8.14 8.49
N ASP A 224 -16.61 -8.20 8.98
CA ASP A 224 -17.71 -8.99 8.39
C ASP A 224 -18.71 -8.14 7.56
N GLY A 225 -18.50 -6.81 7.50
CA GLY A 225 -19.41 -5.86 6.83
C GLY A 225 -19.41 -5.94 5.30
N THR A 226 -20.44 -5.37 4.67
CA THR A 226 -20.38 -5.11 3.21
C THR A 226 -19.35 -4.02 2.92
N LEU A 227 -18.79 -3.96 1.70
CA LEU A 227 -17.85 -2.89 1.31
C LEU A 227 -18.41 -1.48 1.55
N HIS A 228 -19.72 -1.28 1.39
CA HIS A 228 -20.38 -0.01 1.70
C HIS A 228 -20.44 0.24 3.23
N SER A 229 -20.81 -0.78 4.02
CA SER A 229 -20.80 -0.72 5.48
C SER A 229 -19.42 -0.40 6.04
N ILE A 230 -18.38 -1.09 5.55
CA ILE A 230 -16.99 -0.86 5.93
C ILE A 230 -16.56 0.56 5.56
N ALA A 231 -16.95 1.06 4.38
CA ALA A 231 -16.69 2.44 3.97
C ALA A 231 -17.36 3.47 4.90
N CYS A 232 -18.63 3.28 5.30
CA CYS A 232 -19.30 4.18 6.23
C CYS A 232 -18.59 4.18 7.60
N MET A 233 -18.41 3.01 8.22
CA MET A 233 -17.72 2.86 9.51
C MET A 233 -16.30 3.46 9.50
N LYS A 234 -15.61 3.43 8.36
CA LYS A 234 -14.28 4.02 8.17
C LYS A 234 -14.30 5.54 8.06
N GLY A 235 -15.39 6.14 7.57
CA GLY A 235 -15.63 7.57 7.64
C GLY A 235 -15.98 8.01 9.06
N ASP A 236 -16.86 7.26 9.72
CA ASP A 236 -17.27 7.53 11.11
C ASP A 236 -16.06 7.46 12.06
N PHE A 237 -15.15 6.50 11.87
CA PHE A 237 -13.91 6.41 12.67
C PHE A 237 -12.87 7.51 12.38
N ILE A 238 -13.16 8.49 11.51
CA ILE A 238 -12.37 9.72 11.31
C ILE A 238 -13.09 10.94 11.97
N ASN A 239 -14.19 10.72 12.69
CA ASN A 239 -14.84 11.72 13.56
C ASN A 239 -14.34 11.59 15.02
N GLU A 240 -13.92 12.71 15.62
CA GLU A 240 -13.56 12.81 17.05
C GLU A 240 -14.66 12.29 17.98
N GLU A 241 -15.94 12.54 17.68
CA GLU A 241 -17.08 12.09 18.50
C GLU A 241 -17.14 10.55 18.58
N THR A 242 -16.80 9.84 17.51
CA THR A 242 -16.73 8.37 17.49
C THR A 242 -15.57 7.85 18.35
N ILE A 243 -14.43 8.53 18.34
CA ILE A 243 -13.25 8.19 19.17
C ILE A 243 -13.50 8.52 20.66
N MET A 244 -14.31 9.55 20.95
CA MET A 244 -14.77 9.89 22.30
C MET A 244 -15.83 8.91 22.83
N SER A 245 -16.76 8.45 21.99
CA SER A 245 -17.90 7.61 22.42
C SER A 245 -17.63 6.11 22.41
N MET A 246 -16.63 5.62 21.66
CA MET A 246 -16.33 4.18 21.59
C MET A 246 -15.86 3.58 22.93
N SER A 247 -16.13 2.29 23.14
CA SER A 247 -15.62 1.54 24.31
C SER A 247 -14.16 1.12 24.09
N LEU A 248 -13.28 1.42 25.05
CA LEU A 248 -11.88 0.96 25.05
C LEU A 248 -11.60 0.02 26.23
N PRO A 249 -10.75 -1.01 26.06
CA PRO A 249 -10.15 -1.76 27.16
C PRO A 249 -9.43 -0.82 28.15
N PRO A 250 -9.57 -1.01 29.48
CA PRO A 250 -9.01 -0.10 30.49
C PRO A 250 -7.51 0.18 30.33
N GLN A 251 -6.73 -0.82 29.91
CA GLN A 251 -5.29 -0.67 29.66
C GLN A 251 -4.99 0.37 28.58
N SER A 252 -5.77 0.35 27.50
CA SER A 252 -5.63 1.24 26.34
C SER A 252 -6.27 2.62 26.50
N LEU A 253 -7.10 2.82 27.55
CA LEU A 253 -7.92 4.01 27.71
C LEU A 253 -7.08 5.30 27.82
N SER A 254 -5.90 5.19 28.42
CA SER A 254 -4.88 6.25 28.52
C SER A 254 -4.38 6.76 27.17
N LEU A 255 -4.48 5.95 26.10
CA LEU A 255 -4.05 6.28 24.74
C LEU A 255 -5.12 7.01 23.93
N ARG A 256 -6.35 7.15 24.43
CA ARG A 256 -7.44 7.89 23.74
C ARG A 256 -7.02 9.32 23.31
N PRO A 257 -6.37 10.16 24.15
CA PRO A 257 -5.91 11.48 23.73
C PRO A 257 -4.86 11.45 22.61
N TRP A 258 -4.09 10.37 22.49
CA TRP A 258 -3.14 10.18 21.39
C TRP A 258 -3.84 9.75 20.10
N LEU A 259 -4.80 8.82 20.18
CA LEU A 259 -5.60 8.40 19.02
C LEU A 259 -6.46 9.54 18.46
N LEU A 260 -7.02 10.38 19.33
CA LEU A 260 -7.72 11.63 18.95
C LEU A 260 -6.84 12.57 18.12
N ARG A 261 -5.57 12.73 18.49
CA ARG A 261 -4.61 13.53 17.70
C ARG A 261 -4.32 12.91 16.33
N PHE A 262 -4.34 11.58 16.21
CA PHE A 262 -4.26 10.91 14.91
C PHE A 262 -5.53 11.13 14.07
N CYS A 263 -6.72 11.02 14.68
CA CYS A 263 -8.01 11.29 14.06
C CYS A 263 -8.05 12.71 13.46
N GLY A 264 -7.70 13.73 14.25
CA GLY A 264 -7.67 15.13 13.81
C GLY A 264 -6.63 15.42 12.71
N VAL A 265 -5.52 14.67 12.63
CA VAL A 265 -4.58 14.75 11.49
C VAL A 265 -5.23 14.27 10.20
N LEU A 266 -5.96 13.15 10.22
CA LEU A 266 -6.66 12.62 9.05
C LEU A 266 -7.86 13.48 8.65
N GLU A 267 -8.64 13.98 9.61
CA GLU A 267 -9.74 14.91 9.35
C GLU A 267 -9.24 16.21 8.72
N ALA A 268 -8.18 16.82 9.27
CA ALA A 268 -7.57 18.03 8.70
C ALA A 268 -7.05 17.79 7.28
N ALA A 269 -6.47 16.62 6.99
CA ALA A 269 -6.07 16.23 5.65
C ALA A 269 -7.26 16.12 4.68
N GLN A 270 -8.33 15.43 5.07
CA GLN A 270 -9.56 15.31 4.27
C GLN A 270 -10.19 16.69 4.01
N HIS A 271 -10.26 17.54 5.04
CA HIS A 271 -10.74 18.92 4.92
C HIS A 271 -9.90 19.73 3.93
N ASN A 272 -8.56 19.66 4.03
CA ASN A 272 -7.66 20.38 3.12
C ASN A 272 -7.88 20.00 1.65
N ARG A 273 -8.00 18.69 1.35
CA ARG A 273 -8.32 18.18 0.01
C ARG A 273 -9.70 18.64 -0.47
N ALA A 274 -10.71 18.64 0.41
CA ALA A 274 -12.05 19.12 0.07
C ALA A 274 -12.07 20.63 -0.23
N THR A 275 -11.36 21.43 0.56
CA THR A 275 -11.24 22.88 0.37
C THR A 275 -10.45 23.23 -0.88
N HIS A 276 -9.34 22.52 -1.18
CA HIS A 276 -8.65 22.71 -2.46
C HIS A 276 -9.57 22.38 -3.65
N ARG A 277 -10.33 21.28 -3.60
CA ARG A 277 -11.28 20.93 -4.67
C ARG A 277 -12.37 22.01 -4.88
N LYS A 278 -12.81 22.69 -3.82
CA LYS A 278 -13.78 23.80 -3.90
C LYS A 278 -13.15 25.10 -4.41
N SER A 279 -11.86 25.32 -4.19
CA SER A 279 -11.18 26.60 -4.47
C SER A 279 -11.03 26.97 -5.96
N GLY A 280 -11.29 26.05 -6.89
CA GLY A 280 -11.02 26.27 -8.33
C GLY A 280 -9.53 26.39 -8.69
N SER A 281 -8.62 26.17 -7.73
CA SER A 281 -7.17 26.27 -7.92
C SER A 281 -6.67 25.39 -9.09
N SER A 282 -5.99 26.03 -10.04
CA SER A 282 -5.34 25.39 -11.18
C SER A 282 -4.00 24.73 -10.83
N LYS A 283 -3.51 24.91 -9.59
CA LYS A 283 -2.28 24.25 -9.12
C LYS A 283 -2.57 22.79 -8.77
N PRO A 284 -1.67 21.83 -9.09
CA PRO A 284 -1.78 20.47 -8.58
C PRO A 284 -1.83 20.44 -7.06
N PHE A 285 -2.76 19.68 -6.49
CA PHE A 285 -2.79 19.38 -5.05
C PHE A 285 -1.85 18.22 -4.76
N ASP A 286 -1.04 18.34 -3.71
CA ASP A 286 -0.28 17.22 -3.17
C ASP A 286 -1.24 16.21 -2.53
N LEU A 287 -1.59 15.18 -3.29
CA LEU A 287 -2.44 14.07 -2.86
C LEU A 287 -1.69 13.03 -2.00
N GLU A 288 -0.36 13.05 -1.99
CA GLU A 288 0.45 12.07 -1.26
C GLU A 288 0.60 12.45 0.21
N THR A 289 0.94 13.71 0.50
CA THR A 289 0.99 14.22 1.88
C THR A 289 -0.25 15.04 2.25
N MET A 290 -1.24 15.13 1.36
CA MET A 290 -2.49 15.89 1.53
C MET A 290 -2.23 17.37 1.87
N GLY A 291 -1.28 17.98 1.15
CA GLY A 291 -0.81 19.34 1.37
C GLY A 291 0.03 19.52 2.63
N GLY A 292 0.96 18.60 2.89
CA GLY A 292 1.91 18.61 4.01
C GLY A 292 1.41 17.99 5.31
N ILE A 293 0.10 17.83 5.47
CA ILE A 293 -0.55 17.41 6.73
C ILE A 293 -0.21 15.96 7.11
N LEU A 294 -0.12 15.06 6.12
CA LEU A 294 0.27 13.66 6.29
C LEU A 294 1.77 13.41 6.00
N SER A 295 2.60 14.44 6.11
CA SER A 295 4.06 14.25 6.15
C SER A 295 4.48 13.62 7.48
N ARG A 296 5.53 12.79 7.48
CA ARG A 296 6.00 12.03 8.65
C ARG A 296 6.20 12.93 9.87
N ASP A 297 6.88 14.07 9.70
CA ASP A 297 7.18 14.98 10.81
C ASP A 297 5.95 15.78 11.29
N ALA A 298 4.98 16.06 10.42
CA ALA A 298 3.73 16.68 10.83
C ALA A 298 2.90 15.72 11.70
N ILE A 299 2.77 14.45 11.26
CA ILE A 299 2.08 13.39 12.02
C ILE A 299 2.79 13.19 13.37
N VAL A 300 4.11 12.98 13.38
CA VAL A 300 4.86 12.72 14.63
C VAL A 300 4.73 13.88 15.62
N SER A 301 4.88 15.14 15.18
CA SER A 301 4.68 16.29 16.06
C SER A 301 3.25 16.41 16.61
N ALA A 302 2.23 16.14 15.78
CA ALA A 302 0.83 16.17 16.23
C ALA A 302 0.55 15.05 17.24
N LEU A 303 0.99 13.82 16.97
CA LEU A 303 0.82 12.67 17.86
C LEU A 303 1.51 12.86 19.21
N LYS A 304 2.71 13.46 19.24
CA LYS A 304 3.39 13.84 20.49
C LYS A 304 2.76 15.03 21.22
N GLY A 305 1.91 15.82 20.56
CA GLY A 305 1.31 17.03 21.12
C GLY A 305 2.17 18.29 20.99
N GLU A 306 3.28 18.23 20.24
CA GLU A 306 4.18 19.37 19.98
C GLU A 306 3.51 20.47 19.14
N LYS A 307 2.50 20.09 18.33
CA LYS A 307 1.76 20.99 17.44
C LYS A 307 0.26 20.70 17.54
N SER A 308 -0.55 21.74 17.74
CA SER A 308 -2.01 21.65 17.61
C SER A 308 -2.45 22.02 16.20
N LEU A 309 -3.21 21.12 15.56
CA LEU A 309 -3.87 21.41 14.28
C LEU A 309 -5.04 22.36 14.53
N LYS A 310 -4.90 23.61 14.07
CA LYS A 310 -5.97 24.60 14.11
C LYS A 310 -6.74 24.54 12.80
N PHE A 311 -7.95 23.97 12.84
CA PHE A 311 -8.91 24.12 11.75
C PHE A 311 -9.14 25.61 11.48
N ARG A 312 -8.93 26.03 10.23
CA ARG A 312 -9.10 27.43 9.84
C ARG A 312 -10.61 27.72 9.87
N LYS A 313 -11.03 28.61 10.77
CA LYS A 313 -12.44 29.02 10.92
C LYS A 313 -13.00 29.38 9.55
N VAL A 314 -14.16 28.82 9.18
CA VAL A 314 -14.82 29.11 7.91
C VAL A 314 -15.07 30.62 7.83
N LEU A 315 -14.38 31.26 6.89
CA LEU A 315 -14.67 32.64 6.51
C LEU A 315 -15.75 32.56 5.44
N TRP A 316 -16.91 33.16 5.72
CA TRP A 316 -17.92 33.40 4.70
C TRP A 316 -17.52 34.70 4.00
N GLU A 317 -17.16 34.60 2.73
CA GLU A 317 -17.04 35.75 1.83
C GLU A 317 -18.36 35.86 1.06
N ASP A 318 -19.01 37.02 1.13
CA ASP A 318 -20.26 37.26 0.43
C ASP A 318 -20.01 37.23 -1.08
N VAL A 319 -20.59 36.26 -1.77
CA VAL A 319 -20.50 36.15 -3.24
C VAL A 319 -21.28 37.32 -3.85
N PRO A 320 -20.65 38.20 -4.65
CA PRO A 320 -21.37 39.27 -5.34
C PRO A 320 -22.51 38.70 -6.18
N LEU A 321 -23.69 39.29 -6.05
CA LEU A 321 -24.90 38.80 -6.71
C LEU A 321 -24.90 39.22 -8.19
N GLU A 322 -24.08 38.55 -8.98
CA GLU A 322 -24.07 38.62 -10.44
C GLU A 322 -25.50 38.42 -10.96
N ALA A 323 -26.01 39.43 -11.67
CA ALA A 323 -27.43 39.51 -11.95
C ALA A 323 -27.87 38.41 -12.93
N SER A 324 -28.72 37.49 -12.45
CA SER A 324 -29.39 36.47 -13.27
C SER A 324 -30.24 37.12 -14.36
N GLY A 325 -29.63 37.39 -15.52
CA GLY A 325 -30.28 38.03 -16.66
C GLY A 325 -31.45 37.18 -17.18
N SER A 326 -32.66 37.70 -17.03
CA SER A 326 -33.87 37.05 -17.54
C SER A 326 -33.95 37.14 -19.07
N GLY A 327 -34.14 36.00 -19.75
CA GLY A 327 -34.87 36.00 -21.02
C GLY A 327 -36.35 36.34 -20.75
N ALA A 328 -37.16 36.79 -21.71
CA ALA A 328 -37.00 36.96 -23.16
C ALA A 328 -38.10 37.96 -23.62
N PRO A 329 -38.56 38.09 -24.90
CA PRO A 329 -38.10 37.51 -26.17
C PRO A 329 -37.98 38.55 -27.32
N SER A 330 -37.79 38.06 -28.55
CA SER A 330 -37.58 38.82 -29.80
C SER A 330 -38.86 39.23 -30.57
N VAL A 331 -38.78 40.29 -31.37
CA VAL A 331 -39.46 40.43 -32.69
C VAL A 331 -38.50 41.14 -33.69
N LYS A 332 -38.67 40.92 -34.99
CA LYS A 332 -37.86 41.48 -36.10
C LYS A 332 -38.69 42.40 -37.02
N THR A 333 -38.06 43.43 -37.59
CA THR A 333 -38.36 44.07 -38.90
C THR A 333 -37.26 45.12 -39.20
N ALA A 334 -36.92 45.51 -40.44
CA ALA A 334 -37.24 45.00 -41.78
C ALA A 334 -36.08 45.34 -42.76
N GLU A 335 -36.15 44.87 -44.00
CA GLU A 335 -35.22 45.20 -45.10
C GLU A 335 -35.56 46.58 -45.71
N GLY A 336 -34.58 47.23 -46.37
CA GLY A 336 -34.79 48.52 -47.05
C GLY A 336 -33.55 49.03 -47.80
N THR A 337 -33.54 48.87 -49.12
CA THR A 337 -32.36 49.10 -50.00
C THR A 337 -32.30 50.52 -50.57
N THR A 338 -31.10 51.10 -50.68
CA THR A 338 -30.74 52.05 -51.78
C THR A 338 -29.23 52.02 -52.07
N ASN A 339 -28.84 52.39 -53.29
CA ASN A 339 -27.47 52.31 -53.82
C ASN A 339 -26.91 53.70 -54.20
N GLU A 340 -25.58 53.87 -54.13
CA GLU A 340 -24.66 54.49 -55.12
C GLU A 340 -23.29 54.81 -54.47
N GLY A 341 -22.12 54.75 -55.12
CA GLY A 341 -21.79 54.23 -56.45
C GLY A 341 -20.35 54.59 -56.91
N LYS A 342 -19.69 53.67 -57.67
CA LYS A 342 -18.38 53.81 -58.38
C LYS A 342 -17.10 53.91 -57.49
N GLY A 343 -15.93 53.36 -57.88
CA GLY A 343 -15.66 52.39 -58.95
C GLY A 343 -14.17 52.09 -59.26
N LYS A 344 -13.90 50.85 -59.71
CA LYS A 344 -12.83 50.34 -60.62
C LYS A 344 -11.30 50.52 -60.32
N ASN A 345 -10.66 49.35 -60.15
CA ASN A 345 -9.49 48.82 -60.90
C ASN A 345 -8.00 49.16 -60.54
N SER A 346 -7.30 48.09 -60.11
CA SER A 346 -6.10 47.47 -60.76
C SER A 346 -4.63 47.68 -60.30
N ALA A 347 -3.95 46.53 -60.12
CA ALA A 347 -2.60 46.15 -60.59
C ALA A 347 -1.27 46.82 -60.11
N ARG A 348 -0.69 46.23 -59.04
CA ARG A 348 0.67 45.58 -58.99
C ARG A 348 1.91 46.25 -59.65
N ALA A 349 2.80 46.80 -58.82
CA ALA A 349 4.29 46.71 -58.95
C ALA A 349 4.93 46.92 -57.55
N ARG A 350 5.69 46.02 -56.92
CA ARG A 350 7.02 45.41 -57.23
C ARG A 350 8.23 46.35 -56.99
N ARG A 351 8.86 46.26 -55.80
CA ARG A 351 10.35 46.25 -55.60
C ARG A 351 10.76 45.86 -54.16
N ALA A 352 12.02 45.42 -54.03
CA ALA A 352 12.79 45.02 -52.84
C ALA A 352 14.31 45.14 -53.27
N PRO A 353 15.37 44.55 -52.64
CA PRO A 353 15.46 43.73 -51.41
C PRO A 353 16.76 43.95 -50.55
N VAL A 354 17.04 43.03 -49.59
CA VAL A 354 18.34 42.62 -48.97
C VAL A 354 19.16 43.63 -48.11
N ARG A 355 19.44 43.29 -46.83
CA ARG A 355 20.78 42.81 -46.37
C ARG A 355 20.84 42.28 -44.91
N LYS A 356 21.84 41.43 -44.65
CA LYS A 356 22.28 40.90 -43.34
C LYS A 356 23.68 41.42 -42.99
N ALA A 357 23.94 41.70 -41.71
CA ALA A 357 25.22 41.53 -40.98
C ALA A 357 24.92 41.73 -39.47
N THR A 358 25.43 41.06 -38.43
CA THR A 358 26.64 40.23 -38.11
C THR A 358 27.91 40.96 -37.64
N THR A 359 27.99 41.23 -36.33
CA THR A 359 29.18 41.25 -35.42
C THR A 359 28.61 41.26 -33.96
N LYS A 360 29.13 40.63 -32.89
CA LYS A 360 30.49 40.41 -32.33
C LYS A 360 31.17 41.72 -31.85
N ASP A 361 31.97 41.75 -30.78
CA ASP A 361 32.67 40.65 -30.07
C ASP A 361 33.04 40.98 -28.59
N THR A 362 33.49 39.97 -27.81
CA THR A 362 34.36 40.03 -26.58
C THR A 362 33.86 40.81 -25.34
N THR A 363 34.20 40.55 -24.06
CA THR A 363 34.83 39.47 -23.22
C THR A 363 34.41 39.76 -21.75
N LYS A 364 34.68 39.02 -20.65
CA LYS A 364 35.51 37.86 -20.23
C LYS A 364 34.79 37.21 -18.99
N ASP A 365 34.97 35.99 -18.47
CA ASP A 365 36.04 34.97 -18.40
C ASP A 365 37.18 35.19 -17.35
N THR A 366 37.18 34.37 -16.28
CA THR A 366 38.38 33.65 -15.77
C THR A 366 37.96 32.41 -14.94
N THR A 367 38.66 31.28 -15.09
CA THR A 367 38.53 30.06 -14.25
C THR A 367 39.84 29.69 -13.56
N LYS A 368 39.78 28.92 -12.45
CA LYS A 368 40.86 27.99 -12.04
C LYS A 368 40.43 26.99 -10.96
N GLY A 369 40.89 25.75 -11.11
CA GLY A 369 41.03 24.78 -10.03
C GLY A 369 42.49 24.30 -9.93
N LYS A 370 42.82 23.44 -8.96
CA LYS A 370 44.14 22.78 -8.90
C LYS A 370 44.14 21.55 -7.98
N GLU A 371 44.67 20.44 -8.48
CA GLU A 371 45.23 19.35 -7.66
C GLU A 371 46.74 19.56 -7.47
N ALA A 372 47.31 18.95 -6.42
CA ALA A 372 48.73 18.63 -6.31
C ALA A 372 48.92 17.57 -5.18
N ALA A 373 49.95 16.72 -5.31
CA ALA A 373 50.28 15.72 -4.30
C ALA A 373 51.81 15.56 -4.18
N THR A 374 52.34 15.37 -2.96
CA THR A 374 53.63 14.68 -2.71
C THR A 374 53.92 14.38 -1.22
N LYS A 375 54.50 13.20 -0.97
CA LYS A 375 55.50 12.78 0.05
C LYS A 375 55.34 13.08 1.57
N ASP A 376 55.04 12.02 2.34
CA ASP A 376 56.03 11.17 3.07
C ASP A 376 56.98 11.79 4.13
N THR A 377 56.85 11.41 5.43
CA THR A 377 57.95 10.80 6.24
C THR A 377 57.57 10.29 7.66
N THR A 378 57.79 8.98 7.90
CA THR A 378 58.24 8.26 9.14
C THR A 378 58.00 8.75 10.59
N LYS A 379 57.28 7.93 11.39
CA LYS A 379 57.62 7.32 12.74
C LYS A 379 56.33 6.98 13.53
N GLY A 380 56.16 5.85 14.25
CA GLY A 380 56.91 4.58 14.29
C GLY A 380 56.66 3.77 15.58
N LYS A 381 56.52 2.42 15.49
CA LYS A 381 56.44 1.41 16.60
C LYS A 381 55.18 1.48 17.52
N GLU A 382 54.65 0.40 18.13
CA GLU A 382 55.03 -1.04 18.13
C GLU A 382 53.85 -2.00 18.45
N ALA A 383 53.99 -3.27 18.05
CA ALA A 383 53.44 -4.51 18.64
C ALA A 383 51.92 -4.89 18.59
N ALA A 384 51.69 -6.19 18.83
CA ALA A 384 50.44 -6.92 19.16
C ALA A 384 49.39 -7.24 18.07
N THR A 385 49.52 -8.46 17.51
CA THR A 385 48.46 -9.34 16.97
C THR A 385 47.20 -9.40 17.86
N LYS A 386 45.98 -9.73 17.41
CA LYS A 386 45.57 -10.92 16.61
C LYS A 386 44.11 -10.81 16.11
N ASP A 387 43.66 -11.77 15.29
CA ASP A 387 42.34 -11.88 14.63
C ASP A 387 41.06 -11.54 15.43
N THR A 388 40.09 -10.95 14.74
CA THR A 388 38.74 -11.55 14.66
C THR A 388 37.98 -11.16 13.39
N THR A 389 37.77 -12.10 12.46
CA THR A 389 37.00 -11.89 11.23
C THR A 389 35.50 -11.78 11.48
N LYS A 390 34.92 -10.57 11.37
CA LYS A 390 33.46 -10.38 11.43
C LYS A 390 32.83 -10.58 10.04
N GLY A 391 32.55 -11.83 9.69
CA GLY A 391 32.09 -12.23 8.35
C GLY A 391 30.76 -11.61 7.91
N LYS A 392 30.76 -10.91 6.77
CA LYS A 392 29.58 -10.39 6.08
C LYS A 392 28.76 -11.55 5.49
N LYS A 393 27.65 -11.93 6.13
CA LYS A 393 26.74 -12.98 5.64
C LYS A 393 25.91 -12.47 4.45
N THR A 394 26.34 -12.79 3.24
CA THR A 394 25.54 -12.59 2.02
C THR A 394 24.54 -13.73 1.86
N ALA A 395 23.24 -13.42 1.77
CA ALA A 395 22.20 -14.43 1.51
C ALA A 395 22.48 -15.12 0.17
N THR A 396 22.51 -16.46 0.17
CA THR A 396 22.95 -17.24 -1.00
C THR A 396 21.76 -17.92 -1.68
N ALA A 397 21.46 -17.53 -2.92
CA ALA A 397 20.44 -18.20 -3.73
C ALA A 397 20.90 -19.63 -4.10
N LYS A 398 19.97 -20.59 -4.12
CA LYS A 398 20.20 -21.95 -4.61
C LYS A 398 19.12 -22.35 -5.62
N ILE A 399 19.49 -22.38 -6.89
CA ILE A 399 18.66 -22.98 -7.95
C ILE A 399 18.81 -24.50 -7.83
N VAL A 400 17.70 -25.22 -7.67
CA VAL A 400 17.68 -26.69 -7.58
C VAL A 400 16.94 -27.26 -8.80
N THR A 401 17.68 -27.76 -9.77
CA THR A 401 17.11 -28.48 -10.92
C THR A 401 16.71 -29.91 -10.52
N PRO A 402 15.50 -30.38 -10.86
CA PRO A 402 15.06 -31.73 -10.50
C PRO A 402 15.84 -32.79 -11.29
N LYS A 403 16.55 -33.68 -10.58
CA LYS A 403 17.34 -34.74 -11.20
C LYS A 403 16.41 -35.82 -11.77
N LYS A 404 16.50 -36.05 -13.08
CA LYS A 404 15.65 -36.98 -13.86
C LYS A 404 15.87 -38.43 -13.42
N VAL A 405 14.94 -39.01 -12.65
CA VAL A 405 14.95 -40.44 -12.29
C VAL A 405 14.39 -41.25 -13.47
N ALA A 406 15.09 -42.31 -13.85
CA ALA A 406 14.76 -43.13 -15.02
C ALA A 406 13.83 -44.31 -14.69
N THR A 407 13.14 -44.80 -15.72
CA THR A 407 12.16 -45.89 -15.67
C THR A 407 12.81 -47.24 -15.36
N ALA A 408 12.19 -48.04 -14.48
CA ALA A 408 12.40 -49.49 -14.38
C ALA A 408 11.07 -50.21 -14.67
N LYS A 409 11.12 -51.35 -15.38
CA LYS A 409 9.91 -52.09 -15.81
C LYS A 409 9.55 -53.23 -14.85
N ALA A 410 8.25 -53.36 -14.63
CA ALA A 410 7.47 -54.60 -14.50
C ALA A 410 7.99 -55.80 -13.68
N SER A 411 7.12 -56.29 -12.80
CA SER A 411 6.87 -57.73 -12.62
C SER A 411 5.39 -57.96 -12.37
N GLN A 412 4.83 -59.02 -12.94
CA GLN A 412 3.41 -59.38 -12.79
C GLN A 412 3.22 -60.35 -11.62
N VAL A 413 2.20 -60.13 -10.79
CA VAL A 413 1.56 -61.18 -9.99
C VAL A 413 0.04 -61.04 -10.14
N LYS A 414 -0.67 -62.17 -10.10
CA LYS A 414 -2.07 -62.30 -10.57
C LYS A 414 -3.11 -61.79 -9.57
N ASN A 415 -4.30 -61.51 -10.10
CA ASN A 415 -5.53 -61.27 -9.35
C ASN A 415 -5.80 -62.35 -8.30
N ASN A 416 -6.44 -61.96 -7.20
CA ASN A 416 -7.55 -62.73 -6.66
C ASN A 416 -8.60 -61.80 -6.05
N ALA A 417 -9.88 -62.09 -6.27
CA ALA A 417 -10.98 -61.28 -5.78
C ALA A 417 -11.58 -61.89 -4.50
N SER A 418 -12.01 -61.05 -3.57
CA SER A 418 -12.81 -61.48 -2.41
C SER A 418 -13.75 -60.36 -1.98
N LYS A 419 -15.06 -60.64 -2.02
CA LYS A 419 -16.08 -59.72 -1.49
C LYS A 419 -16.14 -59.90 0.02
N ALA A 420 -15.85 -58.84 0.78
CA ALA A 420 -16.15 -58.77 2.22
C ALA A 420 -17.02 -57.55 2.48
N LYS A 421 -18.31 -57.77 2.78
CA LYS A 421 -19.28 -56.71 3.12
C LYS A 421 -19.53 -56.79 4.62
N LEU A 422 -18.86 -55.96 5.41
CA LEU A 422 -19.06 -55.90 6.85
C LEU A 422 -19.75 -54.58 7.25
N VAL A 423 -20.88 -54.71 7.92
CA VAL A 423 -21.59 -53.63 8.63
C VAL A 423 -21.27 -53.79 10.10
N VAL A 424 -21.03 -52.70 10.85
CA VAL A 424 -21.52 -52.53 12.23
C VAL A 424 -21.24 -51.11 12.78
N ALA A 425 -22.17 -50.67 13.62
CA ALA A 425 -22.23 -49.50 14.51
C ALA A 425 -21.05 -48.51 14.61
N THR A 426 -21.40 -47.26 14.36
CA THR A 426 -21.18 -46.09 15.22
C THR A 426 -20.59 -46.36 16.61
N LYS A 427 -19.49 -45.69 16.96
CA LYS A 427 -19.12 -45.41 18.35
C LYS A 427 -18.71 -43.94 18.49
N VAL A 428 -19.45 -43.19 19.30
CA VAL A 428 -19.16 -41.77 19.57
C VAL A 428 -17.94 -41.67 20.47
N LEU A 429 -17.00 -40.78 20.13
CA LEU A 429 -15.93 -40.35 21.02
C LEU A 429 -15.69 -38.86 20.83
N THR A 430 -15.97 -38.09 21.89
CA THR A 430 -15.97 -36.63 21.87
C THR A 430 -14.58 -36.10 22.21
N VAL A 431 -13.92 -35.43 21.26
CA VAL A 431 -12.71 -34.62 21.54
C VAL A 431 -12.87 -33.27 20.84
N GLN A 432 -12.94 -32.20 21.64
CA GLN A 432 -12.88 -30.83 21.11
C GLN A 432 -11.42 -30.46 20.84
N GLY A 433 -11.16 -29.87 19.67
CA GLY A 433 -9.85 -29.33 19.30
C GLY A 433 -10.03 -28.03 18.50
N PRO A 434 -9.18 -27.00 18.72
CA PRO A 434 -9.35 -25.69 18.10
C PRO A 434 -9.07 -25.75 16.60
N THR A 435 -10.09 -25.50 15.78
CA THR A 435 -9.97 -25.49 14.32
C THR A 435 -9.31 -24.19 13.84
N ARG A 436 -7.97 -24.23 13.66
CA ARG A 436 -7.24 -23.23 12.86
C ARG A 436 -7.81 -23.20 11.44
N ARG A 437 -8.65 -22.21 11.13
CA ARG A 437 -9.14 -21.96 9.77
C ARG A 437 -8.02 -21.32 8.94
N GLY A 438 -7.63 -21.96 7.85
CA GLY A 438 -6.75 -21.37 6.85
C GLY A 438 -7.45 -20.31 5.99
N PRO A 439 -6.69 -19.51 5.21
CA PRO A 439 -7.24 -18.46 4.36
C PRO A 439 -8.18 -19.04 3.29
N THR A 440 -9.44 -18.62 3.29
CA THR A 440 -10.48 -19.13 2.40
C THR A 440 -10.59 -18.25 1.15
N THR A 441 -9.84 -18.57 0.10
CA THR A 441 -9.94 -17.88 -1.20
C THR A 441 -11.20 -18.33 -1.96
N ARG A 442 -12.32 -17.62 -1.78
CA ARG A 442 -13.54 -17.84 -2.60
C ARG A 442 -13.39 -17.21 -3.99
N SER A 443 -13.12 -18.02 -5.01
CA SER A 443 -13.39 -17.66 -6.40
C SER A 443 -14.91 -17.67 -6.66
N MET A 444 -15.46 -16.58 -7.19
CA MET A 444 -16.90 -16.49 -7.51
C MET A 444 -17.19 -16.99 -8.94
N THR A 445 -17.34 -18.29 -9.10
CA THR A 445 -17.84 -18.87 -10.36
C THR A 445 -19.30 -18.50 -10.56
N ARG A 446 -19.63 -17.74 -11.61
CA ARG A 446 -21.02 -17.46 -12.00
C ARG A 446 -21.71 -18.77 -12.38
N LYS A 447 -22.84 -19.09 -11.73
CA LYS A 447 -23.78 -20.10 -12.25
C LYS A 447 -24.74 -19.40 -13.21
N ALA A 448 -24.83 -19.88 -14.45
CA ALA A 448 -25.85 -19.43 -15.37
C ALA A 448 -27.23 -19.94 -14.92
N LEU A 449 -28.27 -19.13 -15.14
CA LEU A 449 -29.66 -19.56 -15.03
C LEU A 449 -30.04 -20.25 -16.36
N SER A 450 -30.27 -21.55 -16.32
CA SER A 450 -30.98 -22.27 -17.38
C SER A 450 -32.48 -22.16 -17.11
N ALA A 451 -33.24 -21.63 -18.09
CA ALA A 451 -34.70 -21.65 -18.02
C ALA A 451 -35.26 -23.07 -18.17
N GLY A 452 -36.43 -23.29 -17.59
CA GLY A 452 -37.22 -24.53 -17.62
C GLY A 452 -38.54 -24.30 -16.90
#